data_AF-A0A2H4VS49-F1
#
_entry.id   AF-A0A2H4VS49-F1
#
_cell.length_a   1.000
_cell.length_b   1.000
_cell.length_c   1.000
_cell.angle_alpha   90.00
_cell.angle_beta   90.00
_cell.angle_gamma   90.00
#
_symmetry.space_group_name_H-M   'P 1'
#
loop_
_entity.id
_entity.type
_entity.pdbx_description
1 polymer ?
#
loop_
_entity_poly.entity_id
_entity_poly.type
_entity_poly.pdbx_seq_one_letter_code
_entity_poly.pdbx_strand_id
1 'polypeptide(L)'
;MICIGLEGTAEKTGVGIVDSEGNILALQGRALLPDKGGIHPREAAEHHAENLVPLIKKSLEEANLKPEDLDMVAFARGPGLGPALRTVATAARSLALSLDVPIVGVNHCIGHIEIGRLTTGCQDPLTLYVSGGNTQVTAFDSGRYQIFGETLDIAIGNCLDQFARTVGLGHPGGPRVEELALASDNYLKLPYTVKGMDLSFSGLLTAAIRKYESGAALEDVCYSLQETTFAMLVEVTERALAHSKKSEVLLVGGVAANQRLREMLEVMTQEHYADFFMPEMKYCGDNGAMNAWLGLLMYRHAKNLNMADTHVIQRYRTDQVDVPWMEKSARKLELPVELVAKGAEANICSGHYLDEEVLLKKRVVKGYRIREIDAYLRRKRTKNEAKLLGEAKRCGVVTPLVYDVDLKESVITMEKVAGNEVKVIFSGENSMDLSTIKSISRIIGENVARLHDCGIIHGDLTTSNIILREDGDSVVFIDFGLGKISDLIEDKGVDLLVFKKAINGIHHDISRECFDSIIEGYSCARDCKEIVAKIEEIEGRGRYT
;
A
#
# COMPACT_ATOMS: atom_id res chain seq x y z
N MET A 1 30.53 9.60 -12.30
CA MET A 1 30.67 9.07 -10.93
C MET A 1 30.24 7.62 -10.91
N ILE A 2 30.95 6.76 -10.19
CA ILE A 2 30.66 5.33 -10.04
C ILE A 2 30.40 5.04 -8.56
N CYS A 3 29.25 4.40 -8.28
CA CYS A 3 28.85 4.03 -6.93
C CYS A 3 28.78 2.51 -6.79
N ILE A 4 29.35 1.98 -5.70
CA ILE A 4 29.09 0.61 -5.26
C ILE A 4 27.98 0.61 -4.20
N GLY A 5 27.00 -0.28 -4.35
CA GLY A 5 25.86 -0.42 -3.46
C GLY A 5 25.87 -1.76 -2.75
N LEU A 6 25.68 -1.76 -1.43
CA LEU A 6 25.63 -2.96 -0.59
C LEU A 6 24.21 -3.22 -0.07
N GLU A 7 23.71 -4.43 -0.27
CA GLU A 7 22.40 -4.92 0.18
C GLU A 7 22.57 -6.11 1.14
N GLY A 8 21.73 -6.16 2.17
CA GLY A 8 21.71 -7.21 3.19
C GLY A 8 20.77 -6.83 4.34
N THR A 9 19.57 -6.41 3.98
CA THR A 9 18.47 -6.10 4.90
C THR A 9 17.78 -7.36 5.44
N ALA A 10 17.79 -8.45 4.66
CA ALA A 10 17.12 -9.71 4.98
C ALA A 10 18.04 -10.93 4.74
N GLU A 11 17.66 -11.90 3.91
CA GLU A 11 18.41 -13.14 3.67
C GLU A 11 19.44 -13.06 2.53
N LYS A 12 19.32 -12.06 1.65
CA LYS A 12 20.18 -11.95 0.46
C LYS A 12 21.26 -10.90 0.67
N THR A 13 22.52 -11.33 0.51
CA THR A 13 23.66 -10.41 0.38
C THR A 13 23.73 -9.99 -1.08
N GLY A 14 23.72 -8.69 -1.36
CA GLY A 14 23.81 -8.14 -2.72
C GLY A 14 24.88 -7.07 -2.83
N VAL A 15 25.58 -7.04 -3.96
CA VAL A 15 26.52 -5.98 -4.32
C VAL A 15 26.25 -5.59 -5.78
N GLY A 16 26.18 -4.29 -6.05
CA GLY A 16 26.01 -3.80 -7.42
C GLY A 16 26.81 -2.52 -7.64
N ILE A 17 27.19 -2.28 -8.89
CA ILE A 17 27.93 -1.08 -9.28
C ILE A 17 27.13 -0.37 -10.36
N VAL A 18 26.89 0.92 -10.15
CA VAL A 18 26.09 1.76 -11.04
C VAL A 18 26.83 3.06 -11.29
N ASP A 19 26.80 3.56 -12.52
CA ASP A 19 27.36 4.86 -12.88
C ASP A 19 26.34 6.01 -12.80
N SER A 20 26.82 7.23 -12.99
CA SER A 20 25.97 8.42 -12.92
C SER A 20 24.94 8.54 -14.05
N GLU A 21 25.09 7.79 -15.13
CA GLU A 21 24.12 7.78 -16.24
C GLU A 21 23.01 6.75 -15.99
N GLY A 22 23.16 5.92 -14.96
CA GLY A 22 22.22 4.85 -14.63
C GLY A 22 22.58 3.52 -15.30
N ASN A 23 23.79 3.38 -15.87
CA ASN A 23 24.24 2.10 -16.38
C ASN A 23 24.63 1.19 -15.21
N ILE A 24 24.10 -0.02 -15.21
CA ILE A 24 24.39 -1.05 -14.20
C ILE A 24 25.59 -1.86 -14.70
N LEU A 25 26.75 -1.64 -14.08
CA LEU A 25 28.03 -2.21 -14.50
C LEU A 25 28.29 -3.61 -13.92
N ALA A 26 27.74 -3.90 -12.74
CA ALA A 26 27.84 -5.21 -12.10
C ALA A 26 26.64 -5.48 -11.19
N LEU A 27 26.29 -6.77 -11.06
CA LEU A 27 25.21 -7.22 -10.20
C LEU A 27 25.51 -8.63 -9.66
N GLN A 28 25.97 -8.68 -8.41
CA GLN A 28 26.28 -9.94 -7.72
C GLN A 28 25.43 -10.12 -6.47
N GLY A 29 25.10 -11.36 -6.14
CA GLY A 29 24.38 -11.65 -4.92
C GLY A 29 24.37 -13.12 -4.53
N ARG A 30 24.11 -13.36 -3.25
CA ARG A 30 24.00 -14.71 -2.67
C ARG A 30 22.91 -14.74 -1.60
N ALA A 31 21.91 -15.58 -1.82
CA ALA A 31 20.85 -15.83 -0.86
C ALA A 31 21.31 -16.83 0.22
N LEU A 32 20.88 -16.60 1.47
CA LEU A 32 20.90 -17.60 2.53
C LEU A 32 19.72 -18.54 2.33
N LEU A 33 19.99 -19.85 2.25
CA LEU A 33 18.97 -20.89 2.21
C LEU A 33 18.99 -21.60 3.58
N PRO A 34 18.01 -21.35 4.46
CA PRO A 34 17.97 -21.99 5.77
C PRO A 34 17.68 -23.49 5.65
N ASP A 35 18.46 -24.31 6.36
CA ASP A 35 18.28 -25.78 6.37
C ASP A 35 16.94 -26.20 7.00
N LYS A 36 16.50 -25.49 8.04
CA LYS A 36 15.22 -25.71 8.75
C LYS A 36 14.71 -24.41 9.34
N GLY A 37 13.37 -24.24 9.37
CA GLY A 37 12.74 -23.10 10.04
C GLY A 37 12.66 -21.85 9.16
N GLY A 38 12.69 -20.67 9.78
CA GLY A 38 12.70 -19.38 9.08
C GLY A 38 14.07 -18.73 9.14
N ILE A 39 14.21 -17.54 8.56
CA ILE A 39 15.48 -16.81 8.56
C ILE A 39 15.79 -16.32 9.99
N HIS A 40 16.85 -16.86 10.59
CA HIS A 40 17.29 -16.41 11.91
C HIS A 40 18.19 -15.16 11.76
N PRO A 41 17.92 -14.05 12.48
CA PRO A 41 18.65 -12.79 12.29
C PRO A 41 20.17 -12.89 12.46
N ARG A 42 20.64 -13.80 13.32
CA ARG A 42 22.07 -14.04 13.53
C ARG A 42 22.70 -14.78 12.35
N GLU A 43 22.02 -15.79 11.80
CA GLU A 43 22.52 -16.56 10.65
C GLU A 43 22.61 -15.67 9.41
N ALA A 44 21.62 -14.81 9.19
CA ALA A 44 21.67 -13.79 8.13
C ALA A 44 22.89 -12.87 8.29
N ALA A 45 23.16 -12.39 9.51
CA ALA A 45 24.32 -11.54 9.77
C ALA A 45 25.67 -12.25 9.54
N GLU A 46 25.78 -13.52 9.94
CA GLU A 46 26.97 -14.36 9.70
C GLU A 46 27.16 -14.60 8.19
N HIS A 47 26.10 -14.97 7.48
CA HIS A 47 26.11 -15.13 6.02
C HIS A 47 26.52 -13.86 5.28
N HIS A 48 26.05 -12.68 5.70
CA HIS A 48 26.47 -11.41 5.10
C HIS A 48 27.96 -11.15 5.34
N ALA A 49 28.46 -11.38 6.56
CA ALA A 49 29.87 -11.17 6.90
C ALA A 49 30.80 -12.06 6.05
N GLU A 50 30.41 -13.30 5.80
CA GLU A 50 31.17 -14.25 4.98
C GLU A 50 31.17 -13.89 3.49
N ASN A 51 30.08 -13.30 2.98
CA ASN A 51 29.88 -13.14 1.54
C ASN A 51 30.12 -11.72 1.01
N LEU A 52 30.05 -10.66 1.84
CA LEU A 52 30.22 -9.28 1.37
C LEU A 52 31.57 -9.04 0.68
N VAL A 53 32.69 -9.43 1.31
CA VAL A 53 34.03 -9.21 0.73
C VAL A 53 34.24 -9.98 -0.58
N PRO A 54 33.91 -11.29 -0.67
CA PRO A 54 33.94 -12.01 -1.95
C PRO A 54 33.06 -11.37 -3.03
N LEU A 55 31.86 -10.91 -2.69
CA LEU A 55 30.94 -10.30 -3.66
C LEU A 55 31.42 -8.93 -4.14
N ILE A 56 32.05 -8.13 -3.28
CA ILE A 56 32.67 -6.85 -3.67
C ILE A 56 33.76 -7.09 -4.72
N LYS A 57 34.66 -8.05 -4.48
CA LYS A 57 35.73 -8.40 -5.43
C LYS A 57 35.16 -8.85 -6.78
N LYS A 58 34.18 -9.76 -6.75
CA LYS A 58 33.51 -10.24 -7.97
C LYS A 58 32.79 -9.12 -8.74
N SER A 59 32.19 -8.17 -8.04
CA SER A 59 31.49 -7.05 -8.68
C SER A 59 32.46 -6.09 -9.37
N LEU A 60 33.63 -5.84 -8.76
CA LEU A 60 34.71 -5.07 -9.40
C LEU A 60 35.27 -5.77 -10.64
N GLU A 61 35.47 -7.08 -10.56
CA GLU A 61 35.88 -7.91 -11.70
C GLU A 61 34.86 -7.89 -12.84
N GLU A 62 33.56 -8.06 -12.53
CA GLU A 62 32.47 -8.00 -13.51
C GLU A 62 32.38 -6.62 -14.19
N ALA A 63 32.52 -5.54 -13.43
CA ALA A 63 32.52 -4.18 -13.96
C ALA A 63 33.84 -3.81 -14.67
N ASN A 64 34.87 -4.65 -14.60
CA ASN A 64 36.24 -4.36 -15.05
C ASN A 64 36.80 -3.06 -14.46
N LEU A 65 36.59 -2.88 -13.14
CA LEU A 65 37.04 -1.72 -12.37
C LEU A 65 38.02 -2.13 -11.28
N LYS A 66 38.85 -1.18 -10.86
CA LYS A 66 39.67 -1.28 -9.67
C LYS A 66 38.98 -0.58 -8.50
N PRO A 67 39.33 -0.91 -7.23
CA PRO A 67 38.75 -0.24 -6.07
C PRO A 67 38.89 1.29 -6.12
N GLU A 68 39.97 1.80 -6.70
CA GLU A 68 40.25 3.25 -6.79
C GLU A 68 39.37 3.98 -7.82
N ASP A 69 38.67 3.24 -8.69
CA ASP A 69 37.75 3.81 -9.68
C ASP A 69 36.36 4.11 -9.06
N LEU A 70 36.11 3.67 -7.82
CA LEU A 70 34.86 3.93 -7.11
C LEU A 70 34.88 5.33 -6.51
N ASP A 71 33.83 6.12 -6.78
CA ASP A 71 33.69 7.48 -6.25
C ASP A 71 32.84 7.54 -4.97
N MET A 72 32.10 6.47 -4.65
CA MET A 72 31.12 6.45 -3.56
C MET A 72 30.74 5.03 -3.13
N VAL A 73 30.39 4.89 -1.84
CA VAL A 73 29.71 3.70 -1.30
C VAL A 73 28.28 4.04 -0.86
N ALA A 74 27.30 3.26 -1.30
CA ALA A 74 25.94 3.28 -0.79
C ALA A 74 25.60 1.96 -0.11
N PHE A 75 24.69 1.99 0.87
CA PHE A 75 24.22 0.78 1.53
C PHE A 75 22.80 0.90 2.04
N ALA A 76 22.10 -0.23 2.12
CA ALA A 76 20.77 -0.27 2.73
C ALA A 76 20.84 0.06 4.23
N ARG A 77 20.32 1.23 4.60
CA ARG A 77 20.24 1.69 5.99
C ARG A 77 19.05 1.08 6.73
N GLY A 78 18.03 0.68 5.98
CA GLY A 78 16.82 0.02 6.45
C GLY A 78 15.61 0.28 5.53
N PRO A 79 14.43 -0.27 5.84
CA PRO A 79 14.15 -1.15 6.99
C PRO A 79 14.78 -2.54 6.81
N GLY A 80 14.83 -3.36 7.87
CA GLY A 80 15.41 -4.70 7.78
C GLY A 80 15.72 -5.37 9.12
N LEU A 81 16.41 -6.51 9.09
CA LEU A 81 16.84 -7.24 10.27
C LEU A 81 18.01 -6.52 10.96
N GLY A 82 17.83 -6.12 12.22
CA GLY A 82 18.82 -5.31 12.95
C GLY A 82 20.26 -5.85 12.92
N PRO A 83 20.52 -7.14 13.20
CA PRO A 83 21.85 -7.72 13.08
C PRO A 83 22.43 -7.65 11.67
N ALA A 84 21.63 -7.96 10.65
CA ALA A 84 22.04 -7.94 9.24
C ALA A 84 22.42 -6.52 8.79
N LEU A 85 21.56 -5.53 9.10
CA LEU A 85 21.81 -4.11 8.80
C LEU A 85 23.12 -3.63 9.41
N ARG A 86 23.42 -4.00 10.67
CA ARG A 86 24.68 -3.60 11.33
C ARG A 86 25.90 -4.19 10.63
N THR A 87 25.84 -5.44 10.19
CA THR A 87 26.92 -6.08 9.43
C THR A 87 27.20 -5.33 8.13
N VAL A 88 26.16 -5.07 7.33
CA VAL A 88 26.29 -4.36 6.04
C VAL A 88 26.78 -2.92 6.26
N ALA A 89 26.22 -2.19 7.22
CA ALA A 89 26.63 -0.82 7.53
C ALA A 89 28.09 -0.75 8.00
N THR A 90 28.58 -1.77 8.69
CA THR A 90 29.99 -1.84 9.10
C THR A 90 30.90 -2.08 7.91
N ALA A 91 30.55 -3.01 7.01
CA ALA A 91 31.30 -3.24 5.78
C ALA A 91 31.32 -1.99 4.88
N ALA A 92 30.18 -1.31 4.72
CA ALA A 92 30.06 -0.08 3.94
C ALA A 92 30.97 1.04 4.47
N ARG A 93 30.94 1.29 5.79
CA ARG A 93 31.78 2.29 6.44
C ARG A 93 33.27 1.97 6.31
N SER A 94 33.65 0.71 6.51
CA SER A 94 35.03 0.26 6.35
C SER A 94 35.53 0.46 4.92
N LEU A 95 34.70 0.12 3.92
CA LEU A 95 35.05 0.30 2.51
C LEU A 95 35.21 1.79 2.17
N ALA A 96 34.24 2.63 2.56
CA ALA A 96 34.27 4.07 2.31
C ALA A 96 35.51 4.74 2.95
N LEU A 97 35.84 4.38 4.20
CA LEU A 97 37.04 4.87 4.89
C LEU A 97 38.34 4.40 4.21
N SER A 98 38.37 3.15 3.72
CA SER A 98 39.57 2.61 3.08
C SER A 98 39.88 3.27 1.72
N LEU A 99 38.84 3.73 1.03
CA LEU A 99 38.95 4.40 -0.27
C LEU A 99 38.95 5.93 -0.16
N ASP A 100 38.70 6.48 1.03
CA ASP A 100 38.50 7.91 1.29
C ASP A 100 37.39 8.53 0.41
N VAL A 101 36.26 7.83 0.30
CA VAL A 101 35.11 8.24 -0.52
C VAL A 101 33.84 8.48 0.32
N PRO A 102 32.90 9.32 -0.16
CA PRO A 102 31.62 9.53 0.50
C PRO A 102 30.80 8.24 0.68
N ILE A 103 29.99 8.23 1.75
CA ILE A 103 29.06 7.14 2.06
C ILE A 103 27.63 7.64 2.17
N VAL A 104 26.68 6.90 1.61
CA VAL A 104 25.23 7.19 1.69
C VAL A 104 24.46 5.98 2.23
N GLY A 105 23.71 6.19 3.31
CA GLY A 105 22.74 5.21 3.80
C GLY A 105 21.38 5.45 3.15
N VAL A 106 20.88 4.46 2.42
CA VAL A 106 19.66 4.58 1.61
C VAL A 106 18.46 3.84 2.23
N ASN A 107 17.25 4.25 1.86
CA ASN A 107 16.03 3.52 2.22
C ASN A 107 15.81 2.36 1.23
N HIS A 108 15.76 1.14 1.75
CA HIS A 108 15.66 -0.09 0.96
C HIS A 108 14.38 -0.13 0.10
N CYS A 109 13.24 0.28 0.66
CA CYS A 109 11.96 0.27 -0.07
C CYS A 109 11.97 1.27 -1.23
N ILE A 110 12.55 2.46 -1.04
CA ILE A 110 12.73 3.44 -2.11
C ILE A 110 13.72 2.92 -3.16
N GLY A 111 14.73 2.16 -2.74
CA GLY A 111 15.67 1.49 -3.65
C GLY A 111 14.93 0.64 -4.69
N HIS A 112 14.01 -0.22 -4.23
CA HIS A 112 13.15 -1.03 -5.10
C HIS A 112 12.34 -0.20 -6.11
N ILE A 113 11.76 0.93 -5.69
CA ILE A 113 10.99 1.81 -6.57
C ILE A 113 11.92 2.44 -7.62
N GLU A 114 13.04 3.01 -7.20
CA GLU A 114 13.93 3.78 -8.08
C GLU A 114 14.70 2.92 -9.09
N ILE A 115 15.12 1.70 -8.71
CA ILE A 115 15.70 0.76 -9.67
C ILE A 115 14.65 0.32 -10.70
N GLY A 116 13.39 0.20 -10.27
CA GLY A 116 12.30 -0.13 -11.18
C GLY A 116 12.03 0.99 -12.17
N ARG A 117 11.99 2.24 -11.71
CA ARG A 117 11.90 3.43 -12.59
C ARG A 117 13.04 3.48 -13.60
N LEU A 118 14.29 3.31 -13.13
CA LEU A 118 15.46 3.33 -13.99
C LEU A 118 15.39 2.26 -15.10
N THR A 119 15.04 1.03 -14.74
CA THR A 119 15.13 -0.12 -15.66
C THR A 119 13.92 -0.27 -16.57
N THR A 120 12.77 0.27 -16.19
CA THR A 120 11.52 0.19 -16.98
C THR A 120 11.20 1.47 -17.74
N GLY A 121 11.78 2.61 -17.33
CA GLY A 121 11.49 3.91 -17.89
C GLY A 121 10.18 4.55 -17.40
N CYS A 122 9.47 3.92 -16.45
CA CYS A 122 8.30 4.56 -15.84
C CYS A 122 8.71 5.82 -15.08
N GLN A 123 7.84 6.83 -15.10
CA GLN A 123 8.18 8.17 -14.65
C GLN A 123 7.66 8.44 -13.24
N ASP A 124 6.37 8.19 -13.00
CA ASP A 124 5.69 8.50 -11.74
C ASP A 124 4.64 7.42 -11.43
N PRO A 125 5.07 6.18 -11.11
CA PRO A 125 4.17 5.06 -10.91
C PRO A 125 3.53 5.04 -9.52
N LEU A 126 2.32 4.47 -9.46
CA LEU A 126 1.85 3.80 -8.27
C LEU A 126 2.59 2.46 -8.14
N THR A 127 3.37 2.28 -7.09
CA THR A 127 4.19 1.08 -6.91
C THR A 127 3.58 0.12 -5.90
N LEU A 128 3.31 -1.11 -6.32
CA LEU A 128 3.05 -2.25 -5.43
C LEU A 128 4.39 -2.94 -5.12
N TYR A 129 4.84 -2.84 -3.86
CA TYR A 129 6.04 -3.52 -3.37
C TYR A 129 5.67 -4.73 -2.52
N VAL A 130 6.02 -5.93 -3.00
CA VAL A 130 5.71 -7.21 -2.35
C VAL A 130 6.96 -8.10 -2.24
N SER A 131 7.39 -8.34 -1.00
CA SER A 131 8.56 -9.17 -0.68
C SER A 131 8.25 -10.13 0.48
N GLY A 132 9.29 -10.85 0.95
CA GLY A 132 9.22 -11.64 2.18
C GLY A 132 8.89 -10.79 3.40
N GLY A 133 9.39 -9.55 3.46
CA GLY A 133 9.27 -8.64 4.61
C GLY A 133 8.32 -7.48 4.43
N ASN A 134 7.91 -7.15 3.20
CA ASN A 134 7.14 -5.95 2.90
C ASN A 134 5.92 -6.24 2.02
N THR A 135 4.84 -5.52 2.27
CA THR A 135 3.67 -5.45 1.40
C THR A 135 3.09 -4.06 1.54
N GLN A 136 3.33 -3.21 0.54
CA GLN A 136 2.89 -1.82 0.55
C GLN A 136 2.56 -1.32 -0.86
N VAL A 137 1.60 -0.43 -0.94
CA VAL A 137 1.25 0.34 -2.13
C VAL A 137 1.63 1.78 -1.90
N THR A 138 2.51 2.31 -2.74
CA THR A 138 3.14 3.63 -2.56
C THR A 138 3.03 4.47 -3.82
N ALA A 139 2.95 5.79 -3.68
CA ALA A 139 3.06 6.70 -4.81
C ALA A 139 3.77 7.98 -4.38
N PHE A 140 4.45 8.65 -5.31
CA PHE A 140 5.08 9.93 -5.04
C PHE A 140 4.02 11.03 -4.91
N ASP A 141 3.99 11.69 -3.75
CA ASP A 141 3.17 12.85 -3.49
C ASP A 141 3.81 13.76 -2.42
N SER A 142 3.61 15.07 -2.57
CA SER A 142 4.06 16.06 -1.57
C SER A 142 5.56 15.95 -1.21
N GLY A 143 6.41 15.64 -2.20
CA GLY A 143 7.86 15.55 -2.04
C GLY A 143 8.38 14.23 -1.46
N ARG A 144 7.50 13.24 -1.21
CA ARG A 144 7.87 11.93 -0.64
C ARG A 144 7.09 10.80 -1.30
N TYR A 145 7.54 9.55 -1.10
CA TYR A 145 6.71 8.40 -1.40
C TYR A 145 5.73 8.14 -0.24
N GLN A 146 4.45 8.42 -0.47
CA GLN A 146 3.38 8.18 0.50
C GLN A 146 2.92 6.73 0.42
N ILE A 147 2.62 6.13 1.57
CA ILE A 147 2.03 4.79 1.67
C ILE A 147 0.50 4.93 1.64
N PHE A 148 -0.11 4.41 0.57
CA PHE A 148 -1.57 4.39 0.39
C PHE A 148 -2.21 3.21 1.10
N GLY A 149 -1.53 2.07 1.09
CA GLY A 149 -1.99 0.84 1.73
C GLY A 149 -0.84 -0.05 2.13
N GLU A 150 -0.93 -0.70 3.28
CA GLU A 150 0.07 -1.65 3.76
C GLU A 150 -0.56 -2.88 4.42
N THR A 151 0.24 -3.91 4.65
CA THR A 151 -0.21 -5.04 5.48
C THR A 151 -0.28 -4.63 6.95
N LEU A 152 -1.34 -5.03 7.64
CA LEU A 152 -1.54 -4.79 9.07
C LEU A 152 -0.83 -5.83 9.95
N ASP A 153 -0.32 -6.92 9.36
CA ASP A 153 0.26 -8.03 10.11
C ASP A 153 1.56 -8.58 9.51
N ILE A 154 1.46 -9.52 8.56
CA ILE A 154 2.60 -10.19 7.92
C ILE A 154 2.63 -9.79 6.45
N ALA A 155 3.81 -9.76 5.84
CA ALA A 155 3.91 -9.57 4.40
C ALA A 155 3.44 -10.82 3.63
N ILE A 156 3.03 -10.63 2.37
CA ILE A 156 2.54 -11.73 1.53
C ILE A 156 3.61 -12.81 1.31
N GLY A 157 4.89 -12.43 1.12
CA GLY A 157 5.97 -13.41 0.97
C GLY A 157 6.11 -14.29 2.22
N ASN A 158 6.11 -13.68 3.42
CA ASN A 158 6.11 -14.45 4.66
C ASN A 158 4.85 -15.30 4.86
N CYS A 159 3.67 -14.83 4.42
CA CYS A 159 2.45 -15.64 4.42
C CYS A 159 2.61 -16.92 3.58
N LEU A 160 3.15 -16.80 2.37
CA LEU A 160 3.41 -17.93 1.47
C LEU A 160 4.50 -18.86 2.04
N ASP A 161 5.60 -18.31 2.55
CA ASP A 161 6.68 -19.08 3.17
C ASP A 161 6.25 -19.81 4.45
N GLN A 162 5.41 -19.18 5.27
CA GLN A 162 4.88 -19.80 6.48
C GLN A 162 3.90 -20.93 6.12
N PHE A 163 3.00 -20.70 5.15
CA PHE A 163 2.12 -21.76 4.65
C PHE A 163 2.94 -22.95 4.13
N ALA A 164 3.88 -22.70 3.20
CA ALA A 164 4.72 -23.73 2.59
C ALA A 164 5.48 -24.56 3.62
N ARG A 165 6.05 -23.92 4.65
CA ARG A 165 6.71 -24.63 5.75
C ARG A 165 5.75 -25.50 6.55
N THR A 166 4.55 -25.00 6.87
CA THR A 166 3.55 -25.76 7.64
C THR A 166 3.05 -26.99 6.89
N VAL A 167 2.88 -26.90 5.57
CA VAL A 167 2.40 -28.02 4.74
C VAL A 167 3.52 -28.94 4.20
N GLY A 168 4.78 -28.67 4.56
CA GLY A 168 5.93 -29.53 4.21
C GLY A 168 6.56 -29.27 2.83
N LEU A 169 6.29 -28.13 2.19
CA LEU A 169 6.88 -27.74 0.89
C LEU A 169 8.29 -27.11 1.02
N GLY A 170 8.69 -26.70 2.22
CA GLY A 170 10.01 -26.11 2.49
C GLY A 170 10.10 -24.62 2.12
N HIS A 171 11.33 -24.15 1.86
CA HIS A 171 11.64 -22.76 1.49
C HIS A 171 12.57 -22.75 0.26
N PRO A 172 12.39 -21.83 -0.71
CA PRO A 172 11.39 -20.76 -0.79
C PRO A 172 9.96 -21.29 -1.09
N GLY A 173 8.97 -20.76 -0.39
CA GLY A 173 7.59 -21.23 -0.44
C GLY A 173 6.80 -20.70 -1.64
N GLY A 174 7.03 -19.45 -2.05
CA GLY A 174 6.31 -18.81 -3.16
C GLY A 174 6.26 -19.64 -4.44
N PRO A 175 7.41 -20.04 -5.03
CA PRO A 175 7.43 -20.84 -6.26
C PRO A 175 6.74 -22.20 -6.14
N ARG A 176 6.81 -22.84 -4.96
CA ARG A 176 6.19 -24.15 -4.71
C ARG A 176 4.67 -24.07 -4.63
N VAL A 177 4.17 -23.02 -3.97
CA VAL A 177 2.72 -22.74 -3.93
C VAL A 177 2.20 -22.46 -5.33
N GLU A 178 2.96 -21.71 -6.13
CA GLU A 178 2.60 -21.43 -7.52
C GLU A 178 2.56 -22.68 -8.40
N GLU A 179 3.58 -23.54 -8.31
CA GLU A 179 3.63 -24.81 -9.05
C GLU A 179 2.41 -25.70 -8.76
N LEU A 180 2.03 -25.83 -7.49
CA LEU A 180 0.88 -26.64 -7.08
C LEU A 180 -0.47 -25.97 -7.41
N ALA A 181 -0.53 -24.64 -7.38
CA ALA A 181 -1.74 -23.90 -7.75
C ALA A 181 -2.14 -24.14 -9.21
N LEU A 182 -1.16 -24.36 -10.11
CA LEU A 182 -1.43 -24.65 -11.52
C LEU A 182 -2.12 -26.01 -11.75
N ALA A 183 -2.07 -26.92 -10.77
CA ALA A 183 -2.65 -28.26 -10.87
C ALA A 183 -4.14 -28.31 -10.45
N SER A 184 -4.75 -27.18 -10.08
CA SER A 184 -6.15 -27.13 -9.66
C SER A 184 -6.84 -25.84 -10.16
N ASP A 185 -8.15 -25.96 -10.39
CA ASP A 185 -9.08 -24.85 -10.60
C ASP A 185 -10.20 -24.83 -9.54
N ASN A 186 -10.13 -25.72 -8.54
CA ASN A 186 -11.15 -25.87 -7.51
C ASN A 186 -10.96 -24.86 -6.37
N TYR A 187 -11.79 -23.82 -6.36
CA TYR A 187 -11.71 -22.77 -5.35
C TYR A 187 -12.37 -23.14 -4.00
N LEU A 188 -11.55 -23.19 -2.96
CA LEU A 188 -11.94 -23.28 -1.57
C LEU A 188 -12.10 -21.87 -0.99
N LYS A 189 -13.30 -21.57 -0.48
CA LYS A 189 -13.57 -20.27 0.14
C LYS A 189 -12.63 -20.00 1.32
N LEU A 190 -11.86 -18.91 1.20
CA LEU A 190 -11.00 -18.36 2.25
C LEU A 190 -11.50 -16.97 2.72
N PRO A 191 -11.08 -16.51 3.91
CA PRO A 191 -11.37 -15.15 4.37
C PRO A 191 -10.73 -14.10 3.46
N TYR A 192 -11.53 -13.13 3.00
CA TYR A 192 -11.06 -11.98 2.21
C TYR A 192 -11.07 -10.73 3.10
N THR A 193 -9.88 -10.27 3.51
CA THR A 193 -9.72 -9.26 4.59
C THR A 193 -8.99 -8.02 4.08
N VAL A 194 -9.74 -7.13 3.43
CA VAL A 194 -9.30 -5.78 3.06
C VAL A 194 -10.04 -4.78 3.94
N LYS A 195 -9.32 -3.83 4.56
CA LYS A 195 -9.84 -2.78 5.44
C LYS A 195 -9.38 -1.42 4.91
N GLY A 196 -10.27 -0.63 4.31
CA GLY A 196 -9.85 0.63 3.69
C GLY A 196 -8.89 0.37 2.53
N MET A 197 -7.66 0.88 2.62
CA MET A 197 -6.57 0.56 1.68
C MET A 197 -5.57 -0.46 2.25
N ASP A 198 -5.81 -0.98 3.46
CA ASP A 198 -4.93 -1.95 4.10
C ASP A 198 -5.47 -3.38 4.00
N LEU A 199 -4.61 -4.35 4.30
CA LEU A 199 -4.94 -5.78 4.22
C LEU A 199 -4.33 -6.57 5.37
N SER A 200 -4.82 -7.79 5.61
CA SER A 200 -4.29 -8.69 6.63
C SER A 200 -4.31 -10.14 6.14
N PHE A 201 -3.19 -10.83 6.31
CA PHE A 201 -3.02 -12.20 5.82
C PHE A 201 -3.06 -13.27 6.93
N SER A 202 -2.89 -12.93 8.21
CA SER A 202 -2.79 -13.94 9.29
C SER A 202 -4.05 -14.80 9.42
N GLY A 203 -5.22 -14.19 9.31
CA GLY A 203 -6.50 -14.91 9.36
C GLY A 203 -6.71 -15.81 8.13
N LEU A 204 -6.24 -15.36 6.97
CA LEU A 204 -6.29 -16.11 5.71
C LEU A 204 -5.33 -17.30 5.76
N LEU A 205 -4.10 -17.11 6.21
CA LEU A 205 -3.09 -18.16 6.42
C LEU A 205 -3.62 -19.25 7.36
N THR A 206 -4.16 -18.87 8.51
CA THR A 206 -4.72 -19.81 9.48
C THR A 206 -5.89 -20.60 8.88
N ALA A 207 -6.73 -19.97 8.07
CA ALA A 207 -7.83 -20.64 7.39
C ALA A 207 -7.34 -21.62 6.31
N ALA A 208 -6.31 -21.28 5.55
CA ALA A 208 -5.71 -22.16 4.56
C ALA A 208 -5.07 -23.40 5.20
N ILE A 209 -4.31 -23.23 6.28
CA ILE A 209 -3.73 -24.33 7.05
C ILE A 209 -4.83 -25.26 7.58
N ARG A 210 -5.90 -24.71 8.17
CA ARG A 210 -7.04 -25.50 8.66
C ARG A 210 -7.74 -26.28 7.55
N LYS A 211 -7.84 -25.73 6.34
CA LYS A 211 -8.42 -26.43 5.17
C LYS A 211 -7.58 -27.64 4.79
N TYR A 212 -6.25 -27.49 4.75
CA TYR A 212 -5.31 -28.58 4.52
C TYR A 212 -5.42 -29.65 5.63
N GLU A 213 -5.40 -29.25 6.90
CA GLU A 213 -5.56 -30.17 8.05
C GLU A 213 -6.91 -30.91 8.07
N SER A 214 -7.95 -30.31 7.48
CA SER A 214 -9.27 -30.92 7.34
C SER A 214 -9.36 -31.91 6.15
N GLY A 215 -8.26 -32.15 5.43
CA GLY A 215 -8.17 -33.13 4.35
C GLY A 215 -8.45 -32.60 2.95
N ALA A 216 -8.45 -31.27 2.74
CA ALA A 216 -8.51 -30.71 1.39
C ALA A 216 -7.22 -31.02 0.60
N ALA A 217 -7.34 -31.21 -0.72
CA ALA A 217 -6.18 -31.41 -1.59
C ALA A 217 -5.25 -30.19 -1.51
N LEU A 218 -3.93 -30.44 -1.50
CA LEU A 218 -2.96 -29.37 -1.30
C LEU A 218 -2.97 -28.38 -2.48
N GLU A 219 -3.17 -28.89 -3.68
CA GLU A 219 -3.32 -28.16 -4.94
C GLU A 219 -4.49 -27.15 -4.85
N ASP A 220 -5.66 -27.60 -4.36
CA ASP A 220 -6.84 -26.75 -4.16
C ASP A 220 -6.57 -25.65 -3.13
N VAL A 221 -5.87 -25.97 -2.04
CA VAL A 221 -5.50 -24.99 -1.02
C VAL A 221 -4.50 -23.97 -1.56
N CYS A 222 -3.48 -24.41 -2.31
CA CYS A 222 -2.52 -23.54 -2.97
C CYS A 222 -3.19 -22.60 -3.99
N TYR A 223 -4.05 -23.13 -4.86
CA TYR A 223 -4.84 -22.35 -5.81
C TYR A 223 -5.70 -21.31 -5.10
N SER A 224 -6.44 -21.72 -4.08
CA SER A 224 -7.34 -20.84 -3.33
C SER A 224 -6.59 -19.76 -2.55
N LEU A 225 -5.45 -20.12 -1.95
CA LEU A 225 -4.57 -19.19 -1.24
C LEU A 225 -4.03 -18.13 -2.20
N GLN A 226 -3.55 -18.57 -3.36
CA GLN A 226 -2.99 -17.70 -4.39
C GLN A 226 -4.05 -16.72 -4.92
N GLU A 227 -5.21 -17.24 -5.36
CA GLU A 227 -6.31 -16.44 -5.89
C GLU A 227 -6.82 -15.42 -4.87
N THR A 228 -7.00 -15.84 -3.61
CA THR A 228 -7.53 -14.94 -2.57
C THR A 228 -6.51 -13.85 -2.21
N THR A 229 -5.24 -14.19 -2.01
CA THR A 229 -4.22 -13.22 -1.58
C THR A 229 -3.89 -12.21 -2.68
N PHE A 230 -3.75 -12.66 -3.92
CA PHE A 230 -3.44 -11.75 -5.03
C PHE A 230 -4.64 -10.88 -5.41
N ALA A 231 -5.87 -11.42 -5.37
CA ALA A 231 -7.06 -10.59 -5.54
C ALA A 231 -7.16 -9.49 -4.47
N MET A 232 -6.69 -9.73 -3.23
CA MET A 232 -6.62 -8.70 -2.18
C MET A 232 -5.57 -7.62 -2.50
N LEU A 233 -4.38 -8.01 -2.94
CA LEU A 233 -3.31 -7.08 -3.33
C LEU A 233 -3.73 -6.19 -4.52
N VAL A 234 -4.32 -6.80 -5.54
CA VAL A 234 -4.75 -6.11 -6.75
C VAL A 234 -5.91 -5.17 -6.44
N GLU A 235 -6.85 -5.56 -5.57
CA GLU A 235 -7.94 -4.67 -5.12
C GLU A 235 -7.41 -3.44 -4.37
N VAL A 236 -6.44 -3.62 -3.46
CA VAL A 236 -5.82 -2.48 -2.75
C VAL A 236 -5.06 -1.57 -3.73
N THR A 237 -4.36 -2.16 -4.69
CA THR A 237 -3.64 -1.42 -5.74
C THR A 237 -4.61 -0.65 -6.63
N GLU A 238 -5.72 -1.26 -7.03
CA GLU A 238 -6.80 -0.63 -7.80
C GLU A 238 -7.40 0.58 -7.05
N ARG A 239 -7.70 0.43 -5.76
CA ARG A 239 -8.21 1.53 -4.93
C ARG A 239 -7.22 2.69 -4.87
N ALA A 240 -5.94 2.38 -4.64
CA ALA A 240 -4.89 3.40 -4.60
C ALA A 240 -4.66 4.05 -5.98
N LEU A 241 -4.83 3.33 -7.09
CA LEU A 241 -4.75 3.87 -8.45
C LEU A 241 -5.86 4.89 -8.71
N ALA A 242 -7.10 4.54 -8.38
CA ALA A 242 -8.24 5.43 -8.51
C ALA A 242 -8.09 6.70 -7.63
N HIS A 243 -7.52 6.56 -6.43
CA HIS A 243 -7.31 7.68 -5.52
C HIS A 243 -6.16 8.59 -5.97
N SER A 244 -5.01 8.01 -6.31
CA SER A 244 -3.79 8.75 -6.68
C SER A 244 -3.83 9.33 -8.09
N LYS A 245 -4.72 8.84 -8.96
CA LYS A 245 -4.88 9.23 -10.37
C LYS A 245 -3.60 9.07 -11.20
N LYS A 246 -2.69 8.19 -10.77
CA LYS A 246 -1.50 7.81 -11.52
C LYS A 246 -1.91 7.03 -12.77
N SER A 247 -1.11 7.12 -13.83
CA SER A 247 -1.35 6.40 -15.09
C SER A 247 -0.43 5.20 -15.28
N GLU A 248 0.43 4.93 -14.30
CA GLU A 248 1.46 3.88 -14.37
C GLU A 248 1.39 3.07 -13.07
N VAL A 249 1.47 1.76 -13.17
CA VAL A 249 1.58 0.85 -12.03
C VAL A 249 2.87 0.07 -12.16
N LEU A 250 3.70 0.12 -11.12
CA LEU A 250 4.97 -0.59 -11.06
C LEU A 250 4.88 -1.73 -10.03
N LEU A 251 5.28 -2.94 -10.41
CA LEU A 251 5.40 -4.08 -9.51
C LEU A 251 6.86 -4.34 -9.16
N VAL A 252 7.20 -4.35 -7.87
CA VAL A 252 8.57 -4.61 -7.37
C VAL A 252 8.57 -5.58 -6.18
N GLY A 253 9.75 -6.11 -5.85
CA GLY A 253 9.95 -7.08 -4.78
C GLY A 253 9.96 -8.53 -5.27
N GLY A 254 10.43 -9.44 -4.41
CA GLY A 254 10.63 -10.85 -4.78
C GLY A 254 9.35 -11.60 -5.17
N VAL A 255 8.19 -11.19 -4.66
CA VAL A 255 6.89 -11.83 -4.98
C VAL A 255 6.40 -11.42 -6.37
N ALA A 256 6.99 -10.39 -6.98
CA ALA A 256 6.75 -10.03 -8.38
C ALA A 256 7.09 -11.16 -9.36
N ALA A 257 7.91 -12.12 -8.94
CA ALA A 257 8.23 -13.33 -9.72
C ALA A 257 7.00 -14.14 -10.12
N ASN A 258 5.95 -14.10 -9.29
CA ASN A 258 4.77 -14.91 -9.46
C ASN A 258 4.00 -14.49 -10.72
N GLN A 259 3.79 -15.42 -11.64
CA GLN A 259 3.10 -15.18 -12.90
C GLN A 259 1.64 -14.81 -12.70
N ARG A 260 0.95 -15.49 -11.78
CA ARG A 260 -0.47 -15.23 -11.56
C ARG A 260 -0.73 -13.81 -11.04
N LEU A 261 0.10 -13.31 -10.11
CA LEU A 261 0.01 -11.92 -9.64
C LEU A 261 0.21 -10.92 -10.78
N ARG A 262 1.18 -11.17 -11.68
CA ARG A 262 1.46 -10.31 -12.84
C ARG A 262 0.26 -10.26 -13.78
N GLU A 263 -0.32 -11.40 -14.11
CA GLU A 263 -1.52 -11.48 -14.95
C GLU A 263 -2.70 -10.69 -14.36
N MET A 264 -2.93 -10.80 -13.05
CA MET A 264 -4.01 -10.05 -12.40
C MET A 264 -3.78 -8.53 -12.45
N LEU A 265 -2.54 -8.07 -12.27
CA LEU A 265 -2.18 -6.66 -12.35
C LEU A 265 -2.28 -6.12 -13.78
N GLU A 266 -1.87 -6.91 -14.78
CA GLU A 266 -2.05 -6.55 -16.20
C GLU A 266 -3.53 -6.36 -16.54
N VAL A 267 -4.40 -7.28 -16.12
CA VAL A 267 -5.84 -7.15 -16.37
C VAL A 267 -6.40 -5.91 -15.67
N MET A 268 -6.04 -5.67 -14.41
CA MET A 268 -6.49 -4.50 -13.65
C MET A 268 -6.02 -3.19 -14.30
N THR A 269 -4.75 -3.09 -14.68
CA THR A 269 -4.20 -1.88 -15.32
C THR A 269 -4.83 -1.61 -16.68
N GLN A 270 -5.07 -2.64 -17.49
CA GLN A 270 -5.81 -2.53 -18.75
C GLN A 270 -7.25 -2.04 -18.53
N GLU A 271 -7.96 -2.57 -17.54
CA GLU A 271 -9.30 -2.11 -17.16
C GLU A 271 -9.33 -0.65 -16.72
N HIS A 272 -8.19 -0.10 -16.26
CA HIS A 272 -8.03 1.28 -15.82
C HIS A 272 -7.26 2.18 -16.78
N TYR A 273 -6.92 1.71 -17.99
CA TYR A 273 -6.12 2.50 -18.95
C TYR A 273 -4.79 3.01 -18.38
N ALA A 274 -4.21 2.24 -17.46
CA ALA A 274 -2.89 2.50 -16.89
C ALA A 274 -1.86 1.57 -17.54
N ASP A 275 -0.61 2.02 -17.60
CA ASP A 275 0.51 1.22 -18.08
C ASP A 275 1.06 0.35 -16.94
N PHE A 276 1.30 -0.93 -17.21
CA PHE A 276 1.91 -1.85 -16.25
C PHE A 276 3.41 -1.99 -16.51
N PHE A 277 4.20 -1.83 -15.46
CA PHE A 277 5.65 -1.98 -15.49
C PHE A 277 6.10 -3.00 -14.45
N MET A 278 7.11 -3.76 -14.84
CA MET A 278 7.85 -4.64 -13.95
C MET A 278 9.32 -4.65 -14.38
N PRO A 279 10.27 -4.50 -13.45
CA PRO A 279 11.69 -4.61 -13.78
C PRO A 279 12.03 -6.02 -14.28
N GLU A 280 13.18 -6.18 -14.93
CA GLU A 280 13.70 -7.53 -15.17
C GLU A 280 13.83 -8.30 -13.84
N MET A 281 13.63 -9.62 -13.88
CA MET A 281 13.62 -10.48 -12.70
C MET A 281 14.83 -10.31 -11.77
N LYS A 282 16.03 -10.08 -12.34
CA LYS A 282 17.27 -9.84 -11.60
C LYS A 282 17.23 -8.57 -10.72
N TYR A 283 16.38 -7.59 -11.05
CA TYR A 283 16.22 -6.34 -10.33
C TYR A 283 15.01 -6.30 -9.40
N CYS A 284 14.07 -7.26 -9.52
CA CYS A 284 12.87 -7.32 -8.69
C CYS A 284 13.17 -7.71 -7.24
N GLY A 285 14.08 -8.65 -7.02
CA GLY A 285 14.51 -9.05 -5.69
C GLY A 285 15.63 -8.15 -5.14
N ASP A 286 15.97 -8.33 -3.87
CA ASP A 286 17.00 -7.53 -3.20
C ASP A 286 18.33 -7.60 -3.94
N ASN A 287 18.92 -6.44 -4.23
CA ASN A 287 20.15 -6.35 -4.99
C ASN A 287 20.94 -5.08 -4.65
N GLY A 288 22.26 -5.09 -4.85
CA GLY A 288 23.09 -3.93 -4.52
C GLY A 288 22.95 -2.76 -5.50
N ALA A 289 22.53 -3.00 -6.75
CA ALA A 289 22.40 -1.95 -7.76
C ALA A 289 21.32 -0.94 -7.39
N MET A 290 20.21 -1.38 -6.79
CA MET A 290 19.16 -0.47 -6.32
C MET A 290 19.67 0.51 -5.25
N ASN A 291 20.57 0.05 -4.38
CA ASN A 291 21.17 0.88 -3.34
C ASN A 291 22.21 1.83 -3.94
N ALA A 292 23.01 1.37 -4.90
CA ALA A 292 23.96 2.20 -5.62
C ALA A 292 23.26 3.36 -6.35
N TRP A 293 22.20 3.03 -7.10
CA TRP A 293 21.44 4.01 -7.85
C TRP A 293 20.76 5.05 -6.95
N LEU A 294 20.06 4.60 -5.90
CA LEU A 294 19.46 5.52 -4.94
C LEU A 294 20.52 6.37 -4.23
N GLY A 295 21.69 5.80 -3.93
CA GLY A 295 22.82 6.53 -3.35
C GLY A 295 23.27 7.68 -4.24
N LEU A 296 23.42 7.43 -5.55
CA LEU A 296 23.76 8.46 -6.54
C LEU A 296 22.70 9.56 -6.63
N LEU A 297 21.40 9.20 -6.64
CA LEU A 297 20.30 10.16 -6.67
C LEU A 297 20.29 11.06 -5.43
N MET A 298 20.43 10.46 -4.25
CA MET A 298 20.51 11.18 -2.98
C MET A 298 21.75 12.08 -2.93
N TYR A 299 22.92 11.59 -3.36
CA TYR A 299 24.16 12.36 -3.33
C TYR A 299 24.08 13.65 -4.15
N ARG A 300 23.47 13.60 -5.34
CA ARG A 300 23.31 14.78 -6.21
C ARG A 300 22.49 15.90 -5.57
N HIS A 301 21.59 15.56 -4.64
CA HIS A 301 20.67 16.50 -4.02
C HIS A 301 20.98 16.77 -2.54
N ALA A 302 21.88 16.00 -1.93
CA ALA A 302 22.27 16.16 -0.54
C ALA A 302 23.28 17.29 -0.38
N LYS A 303 23.06 18.16 0.61
CA LYS A 303 23.97 19.28 0.91
C LYS A 303 25.10 18.91 1.87
N ASN A 304 24.91 17.89 2.72
CA ASN A 304 25.90 17.41 3.71
C ASN A 304 25.66 15.92 3.99
N LEU A 305 26.65 15.06 3.74
CA LEU A 305 26.60 13.64 4.06
C LEU A 305 27.76 13.31 5.00
N ASN A 306 27.44 13.03 6.27
CA ASN A 306 28.45 12.66 7.26
C ASN A 306 28.36 11.19 7.61
N MET A 307 29.50 10.57 7.87
CA MET A 307 29.57 9.17 8.33
C MET A 307 28.86 8.95 9.67
N ALA A 308 28.78 9.96 10.53
CA ALA A 308 28.04 9.88 11.80
C ALA A 308 26.52 9.66 11.59
N ASP A 309 25.98 10.08 10.44
CA ASP A 309 24.56 9.99 10.12
C ASP A 309 24.18 8.63 9.51
N THR A 310 25.13 7.71 9.34
CA THR A 310 24.90 6.39 8.71
C THR A 310 24.51 5.30 9.72
N HIS A 311 23.85 5.66 10.82
CA HIS A 311 23.32 4.67 11.76
C HIS A 311 22.15 3.89 11.13
N VAL A 312 22.04 2.60 11.44
CA VAL A 312 20.97 1.76 10.90
C VAL A 312 19.61 2.14 11.48
N ILE A 313 18.55 2.05 10.68
CA ILE A 313 17.18 2.33 11.10
C ILE A 313 16.34 1.10 10.77
N GLN A 314 16.02 0.29 11.78
CA GLN A 314 15.37 -1.01 11.55
C GLN A 314 13.99 -0.89 10.89
N ARG A 315 13.27 0.18 11.18
CA ARG A 315 11.90 0.44 10.73
C ARG A 315 11.84 1.76 9.95
N TYR A 316 12.73 1.88 8.97
CA TYR A 316 12.86 3.09 8.18
C TYR A 316 11.67 3.23 7.21
N ARG A 317 10.64 4.00 7.58
CA ARG A 317 9.45 4.12 6.75
C ARG A 317 9.73 4.88 5.45
N THR A 318 9.05 4.48 4.38
CA THR A 318 9.17 5.08 3.05
C THR A 318 8.69 6.55 3.02
N ASP A 319 7.67 6.88 3.82
CA ASP A 319 7.06 8.21 3.94
C ASP A 319 7.89 9.21 4.78
N GLN A 320 9.03 8.78 5.33
CA GLN A 320 9.94 9.62 6.13
C GLN A 320 11.07 10.25 5.30
N VAL A 321 11.25 9.82 4.05
CA VAL A 321 12.39 10.22 3.22
C VAL A 321 11.94 11.25 2.17
N ASP A 322 12.63 12.38 2.14
CA ASP A 322 12.44 13.38 1.07
C ASP A 322 13.05 12.88 -0.24
N VAL A 323 12.34 13.10 -1.34
CA VAL A 323 12.70 12.58 -2.67
C VAL A 323 12.80 13.75 -3.65
N PRO A 324 13.81 14.63 -3.51
CA PRO A 324 13.92 15.88 -4.26
C PRO A 324 14.21 15.71 -5.76
N TRP A 325 14.61 14.51 -6.20
CA TRP A 325 14.85 14.17 -7.61
C TRP A 325 13.58 13.76 -8.37
N MET A 326 12.46 13.60 -7.66
CA MET A 326 11.19 13.20 -8.26
C MET A 326 10.36 14.40 -8.67
N GLU A 327 9.79 14.31 -9.87
CA GLU A 327 8.80 15.25 -10.39
C GLU A 327 7.48 14.51 -10.66
N LYS A 328 6.36 15.18 -10.42
CA LYS A 328 5.04 14.62 -10.73
C LYS A 328 4.86 14.55 -12.24
N SER A 329 4.34 13.43 -12.74
CA SER A 329 3.99 13.33 -14.15
C SER A 329 2.83 14.28 -14.48
N ALA A 330 2.93 14.97 -15.61
CA ALA A 330 1.82 15.77 -16.17
C ALA A 330 0.72 14.89 -16.77
N ARG A 331 1.03 13.61 -17.06
CA ARG A 331 0.07 12.65 -17.62
C ARG A 331 -0.92 12.25 -16.54
N LYS A 332 -2.17 12.68 -16.71
CA LYS A 332 -3.30 12.25 -15.88
C LYS A 332 -4.11 11.21 -16.64
N LEU A 333 -4.67 10.26 -15.90
CA LEU A 333 -5.58 9.26 -16.45
C LEU A 333 -6.82 9.96 -17.03
N GLU A 334 -7.08 9.80 -18.33
CA GLU A 334 -8.30 10.32 -18.99
C GLU A 334 -9.42 9.29 -18.88
N LEU A 335 -10.51 9.65 -18.20
CA LEU A 335 -11.67 8.79 -18.03
C LEU A 335 -12.68 8.99 -19.19
N PRO A 336 -13.42 7.95 -19.61
CA PRO A 336 -14.49 8.09 -20.61
C PRO A 336 -15.58 9.09 -20.17
N VAL A 337 -16.08 9.89 -21.12
CA VAL A 337 -17.03 11.00 -20.90
C VAL A 337 -18.40 10.55 -20.38
N GLU A 338 -18.77 9.28 -20.59
CA GLU A 338 -20.09 8.72 -20.24
C GLU A 338 -20.24 8.33 -18.76
N LEU A 339 -19.15 8.32 -17.98
CA LEU A 339 -19.19 8.06 -16.54
C LEU A 339 -19.21 9.38 -15.75
N VAL A 340 -20.20 9.53 -14.86
CA VAL A 340 -20.23 10.61 -13.87
C VAL A 340 -19.02 10.50 -12.94
N ALA A 341 -18.69 9.27 -12.51
CA ALA A 341 -17.47 8.93 -11.80
C ALA A 341 -17.12 7.44 -11.96
N LYS A 342 -15.87 7.13 -12.30
CA LYS A 342 -15.31 5.76 -12.24
C LYS A 342 -14.70 5.55 -10.86
N GLY A 343 -15.43 4.87 -9.98
CA GLY A 343 -14.87 4.40 -8.72
C GLY A 343 -14.04 3.13 -8.91
N ALA A 344 -13.14 2.85 -7.98
CA ALA A 344 -12.40 1.58 -7.97
C ALA A 344 -13.36 0.38 -7.91
N GLU A 345 -14.48 0.46 -7.20
CA GLU A 345 -15.37 -0.70 -6.99
C GLU A 345 -16.75 -0.62 -7.67
N ALA A 346 -17.22 0.59 -7.95
CA ALA A 346 -18.57 0.81 -8.44
C ALA A 346 -18.59 1.99 -9.41
N ASN A 347 -19.45 1.87 -10.42
CA ASN A 347 -19.79 2.97 -11.30
C ASN A 347 -21.07 3.61 -10.77
N ILE A 348 -21.09 4.95 -10.75
CA ILE A 348 -22.28 5.73 -10.43
C ILE A 348 -22.89 6.20 -11.75
N CYS A 349 -24.13 5.83 -11.98
CA CYS A 349 -24.90 6.25 -13.15
C CYS A 349 -26.16 6.99 -12.70
N SER A 350 -26.55 8.04 -13.42
CA SER A 350 -27.89 8.62 -13.27
C SER A 350 -28.94 7.68 -13.85
N GLY A 351 -30.10 7.62 -13.20
CA GLY A 351 -31.23 6.82 -13.63
C GLY A 351 -32.55 7.44 -13.19
N HIS A 352 -33.64 6.75 -13.51
CA HIS A 352 -34.98 7.11 -13.03
C HIS A 352 -35.57 5.91 -12.30
N TYR A 353 -36.21 6.16 -11.17
CA TYR A 353 -36.97 5.15 -10.43
C TYR A 353 -38.35 5.72 -10.16
N LEU A 354 -39.36 5.15 -10.82
CA LEU A 354 -40.68 5.78 -10.96
C LEU A 354 -40.53 7.16 -11.62
N ASP A 355 -41.06 8.22 -11.00
CA ASP A 355 -41.02 9.60 -11.52
C ASP A 355 -39.87 10.44 -10.92
N GLU A 356 -38.96 9.82 -10.16
CA GLU A 356 -37.86 10.50 -9.46
C GLU A 356 -36.51 10.23 -10.14
N GLU A 357 -35.64 11.26 -10.16
CA GLU A 357 -34.25 11.11 -10.57
C GLU A 357 -33.43 10.43 -9.45
N VAL A 358 -32.71 9.37 -9.79
CA VAL A 358 -31.97 8.54 -8.82
C VAL A 358 -30.54 8.30 -9.26
N LEU A 359 -29.71 7.88 -8.30
CA LEU A 359 -28.38 7.35 -8.55
C LEU A 359 -28.41 5.82 -8.48
N LEU A 360 -27.85 5.20 -9.51
CA LEU A 360 -27.61 3.76 -9.60
C LEU A 360 -26.14 3.50 -9.30
N LYS A 361 -25.86 2.90 -8.14
CA LYS A 361 -24.52 2.45 -7.78
C LYS A 361 -24.36 0.99 -8.19
N LYS A 362 -23.70 0.75 -9.32
CA LYS A 362 -23.49 -0.59 -9.88
C LYS A 362 -22.07 -1.08 -9.60
N ARG A 363 -21.95 -2.20 -8.87
CA ARG A 363 -20.66 -2.87 -8.66
C ARG A 363 -20.31 -3.70 -9.89
N VAL A 364 -19.29 -3.27 -10.62
CA VAL A 364 -18.84 -3.90 -11.86
C VAL A 364 -18.03 -5.16 -11.60
N VAL A 365 -18.14 -6.12 -12.52
CA VAL A 365 -17.29 -7.32 -12.53
C VAL A 365 -15.84 -6.90 -12.64
N LYS A 366 -14.95 -7.56 -11.89
CA LYS A 366 -13.50 -7.38 -12.01
C LYS A 366 -12.89 -8.58 -12.71
N GLY A 367 -12.29 -8.39 -13.87
CA GLY A 367 -11.75 -9.47 -14.70
C GLY A 367 -10.50 -10.12 -14.11
N TYR A 368 -9.77 -9.40 -13.25
CA TYR A 368 -8.53 -9.90 -12.66
C TYR A 368 -8.72 -10.99 -11.60
N ARG A 369 -9.94 -11.20 -11.08
CA ARG A 369 -10.23 -12.19 -10.03
C ARG A 369 -11.19 -13.26 -10.53
N ILE A 370 -11.10 -14.47 -9.98
CA ILE A 370 -12.03 -15.56 -10.30
C ILE A 370 -13.48 -15.21 -9.93
N ARG A 371 -14.41 -15.84 -10.65
CA ARG A 371 -15.85 -15.57 -10.58
C ARG A 371 -16.42 -15.76 -9.17
N GLU A 372 -15.93 -16.76 -8.44
CA GLU A 372 -16.35 -17.12 -7.10
C GLU A 372 -16.07 -15.98 -6.11
N ILE A 373 -14.86 -15.43 -6.15
CA ILE A 373 -14.47 -14.29 -5.32
C ILE A 373 -15.26 -13.05 -5.74
N ASP A 374 -15.31 -12.74 -7.04
CA ASP A 374 -15.98 -11.55 -7.55
C ASP A 374 -17.47 -11.52 -7.19
N ALA A 375 -18.20 -12.59 -7.51
CA ALA A 375 -19.63 -12.68 -7.25
C ALA A 375 -19.94 -12.63 -5.75
N TYR A 376 -19.12 -13.27 -4.92
CA TYR A 376 -19.26 -13.21 -3.47
C TYR A 376 -19.04 -11.80 -2.93
N LEU A 377 -17.97 -11.12 -3.35
CA LEU A 377 -17.62 -9.79 -2.87
C LEU A 377 -18.66 -8.75 -3.29
N ARG A 378 -19.06 -8.73 -4.58
CA ARG A 378 -20.07 -7.78 -5.06
C ARG A 378 -21.38 -7.94 -4.32
N ARG A 379 -21.90 -9.17 -4.21
CA ARG A 379 -23.14 -9.44 -3.47
C ARG A 379 -23.03 -9.06 -1.99
N LYS A 380 -21.93 -9.45 -1.33
CA LYS A 380 -21.72 -9.16 0.10
C LYS A 380 -21.63 -7.66 0.35
N ARG A 381 -20.88 -6.92 -0.46
CA ARG A 381 -20.68 -5.47 -0.31
C ARG A 381 -21.94 -4.69 -0.63
N THR A 382 -22.65 -4.99 -1.73
CA THR A 382 -23.95 -4.37 -2.06
C THR A 382 -24.95 -4.54 -0.90
N LYS A 383 -25.06 -5.76 -0.35
CA LYS A 383 -25.93 -6.02 0.79
C LYS A 383 -25.50 -5.26 2.05
N ASN A 384 -24.20 -5.27 2.35
CA ASN A 384 -23.67 -4.64 3.56
C ASN A 384 -23.82 -3.12 3.52
N GLU A 385 -23.51 -2.50 2.38
CA GLU A 385 -23.63 -1.05 2.19
C GLU A 385 -25.08 -0.59 2.34
N ALA A 386 -26.04 -1.24 1.67
CA ALA A 386 -27.45 -0.91 1.83
C ALA A 386 -27.93 -1.08 3.28
N LYS A 387 -27.45 -2.12 3.97
CA LYS A 387 -27.73 -2.32 5.40
C LYS A 387 -27.17 -1.15 6.22
N LEU A 388 -25.91 -0.78 6.03
CA LEU A 388 -25.25 0.28 6.79
C LEU A 388 -25.88 1.64 6.55
N LEU A 389 -26.26 1.98 5.31
CA LEU A 389 -27.02 3.19 5.01
C LEU A 389 -28.32 3.28 5.81
N GLY A 390 -29.05 2.16 5.91
CA GLY A 390 -30.29 2.07 6.69
C GLY A 390 -30.09 2.09 8.20
N GLU A 391 -29.02 1.48 8.72
CA GLU A 391 -28.66 1.53 10.15
C GLU A 391 -28.19 2.94 10.55
N ALA A 392 -27.32 3.57 9.75
CA ALA A 392 -26.85 4.94 9.96
C ALA A 392 -28.01 5.93 10.03
N LYS A 393 -29.01 5.78 9.16
CA LYS A 393 -30.24 6.58 9.19
C LYS A 393 -31.01 6.43 10.50
N ARG A 394 -31.12 5.20 11.03
CA ARG A 394 -31.76 4.93 12.33
C ARG A 394 -31.00 5.56 13.50
N CYS A 395 -29.70 5.77 13.35
CA CYS A 395 -28.84 6.47 14.31
C CYS A 395 -28.92 8.00 14.21
N GLY A 396 -29.78 8.54 13.34
CA GLY A 396 -29.94 9.99 13.17
C GLY A 396 -28.82 10.64 12.36
N VAL A 397 -28.09 9.86 11.55
CA VAL A 397 -27.15 10.35 10.54
C VAL A 397 -27.89 10.50 9.22
N VAL A 398 -27.69 11.61 8.52
CA VAL A 398 -28.36 11.84 7.23
C VAL A 398 -27.65 11.01 6.16
N THR A 399 -28.40 10.09 5.55
CA THR A 399 -27.94 9.24 4.44
C THR A 399 -28.97 9.25 3.31
N PRO A 400 -28.56 8.98 2.05
CA PRO A 400 -29.48 8.85 0.93
C PRO A 400 -30.56 7.81 1.19
N LEU A 401 -31.79 8.07 0.75
CA LEU A 401 -32.83 7.04 0.70
C LEU A 401 -32.40 5.91 -0.25
N VAL A 402 -32.44 4.67 0.21
CA VAL A 402 -32.26 3.49 -0.63
C VAL A 402 -33.65 3.03 -1.09
N TYR A 403 -33.91 3.15 -2.40
CA TYR A 403 -35.19 2.77 -3.00
C TYR A 403 -35.26 1.28 -3.31
N ASP A 404 -34.16 0.69 -3.82
CA ASP A 404 -34.09 -0.72 -4.18
C ASP A 404 -32.66 -1.27 -4.09
N VAL A 405 -32.54 -2.58 -3.90
CA VAL A 405 -31.26 -3.31 -3.81
C VAL A 405 -31.34 -4.60 -4.63
N ASP A 406 -30.79 -4.57 -5.83
CA ASP A 406 -30.68 -5.76 -6.68
C ASP A 406 -29.36 -6.50 -6.40
N LEU A 407 -29.44 -7.61 -5.67
CA LEU A 407 -28.29 -8.46 -5.34
C LEU A 407 -27.83 -9.36 -6.49
N LYS A 408 -28.64 -9.54 -7.54
CA LYS A 408 -28.28 -10.32 -8.72
C LYS A 408 -27.40 -9.48 -9.64
N GLU A 409 -27.83 -8.25 -9.91
CA GLU A 409 -27.07 -7.29 -10.72
C GLU A 409 -26.05 -6.49 -9.89
N SER A 410 -26.08 -6.62 -8.57
CA SER A 410 -25.22 -5.89 -7.61
C SER A 410 -25.36 -4.37 -7.72
N VAL A 411 -26.61 -3.90 -7.80
CA VAL A 411 -26.99 -2.48 -7.94
C VAL A 411 -27.72 -2.00 -6.69
N ILE A 412 -27.39 -0.79 -6.24
CA ILE A 412 -28.17 -0.04 -5.24
C ILE A 412 -28.79 1.16 -5.95
N THR A 413 -30.10 1.28 -5.87
CA THR A 413 -30.85 2.45 -6.36
C THR A 413 -31.09 3.37 -5.18
N MET A 414 -30.57 4.60 -5.24
CA MET A 414 -30.61 5.54 -4.13
C MET A 414 -30.93 6.97 -4.56
N GLU A 415 -31.35 7.80 -3.61
CA GLU A 415 -31.61 9.23 -3.76
C GLU A 415 -30.41 9.96 -4.37
N LYS A 416 -30.67 10.77 -5.40
CA LYS A 416 -29.71 11.74 -5.89
C LYS A 416 -29.73 12.96 -4.97
N VAL A 417 -28.74 13.04 -4.07
CA VAL A 417 -28.65 14.12 -3.09
C VAL A 417 -28.28 15.43 -3.79
N ALA A 418 -29.11 16.45 -3.68
CA ALA A 418 -28.81 17.80 -4.15
C ALA A 418 -27.82 18.50 -3.18
N GLY A 419 -26.70 18.99 -3.72
CA GLY A 419 -25.64 19.62 -2.94
C GLY A 419 -24.28 19.53 -3.60
N ASN A 420 -23.24 19.96 -2.88
CA ASN A 420 -21.85 19.89 -3.33
C ASN A 420 -21.04 18.95 -2.42
N GLU A 421 -20.12 18.19 -3.00
CA GLU A 421 -19.15 17.43 -2.22
C GLU A 421 -18.33 18.36 -1.33
N VAL A 422 -18.10 17.96 -0.08
CA VAL A 422 -17.28 18.73 0.89
C VAL A 422 -15.87 18.98 0.32
N LYS A 423 -15.35 18.06 -0.48
CA LYS A 423 -14.09 18.24 -1.21
C LYS A 423 -14.11 19.47 -2.12
N VAL A 424 -15.16 19.65 -2.92
CA VAL A 424 -15.28 20.78 -3.84
C VAL A 424 -15.34 22.08 -3.04
N ILE A 425 -16.12 22.10 -1.96
CA ILE A 425 -16.30 23.26 -1.08
C ILE A 425 -14.97 23.66 -0.45
N PHE A 426 -14.18 22.70 0.04
CA PHE A 426 -12.89 22.99 0.66
C PHE A 426 -11.83 23.40 -0.39
N SER A 427 -11.98 22.96 -1.66
CA SER A 427 -11.04 23.20 -2.76
C SER A 427 -11.29 24.45 -3.62
N GLY A 428 -12.43 25.12 -3.49
CA GLY A 428 -12.84 26.19 -4.39
C GLY A 428 -11.99 27.48 -4.32
N GLU A 429 -11.82 28.14 -5.49
CA GLU A 429 -11.21 29.48 -5.64
C GLU A 429 -11.99 30.58 -4.90
N ASN A 430 -13.25 30.34 -4.55
CA ASN A 430 -14.01 31.18 -3.63
C ASN A 430 -13.69 30.75 -2.21
N SER A 431 -12.70 31.40 -1.59
CA SER A 431 -12.33 31.22 -0.19
C SER A 431 -13.57 31.35 0.71
N MET A 432 -14.18 30.24 1.09
CA MET A 432 -15.10 30.25 2.23
C MET A 432 -14.31 30.69 3.46
N ASP A 433 -14.98 31.46 4.30
CA ASP A 433 -14.48 31.80 5.62
C ASP A 433 -14.11 30.52 6.39
N LEU A 434 -12.92 30.50 6.97
CA LEU A 434 -12.42 29.47 7.87
C LEU A 434 -13.43 29.11 8.97
N SER A 435 -14.25 30.06 9.43
CA SER A 435 -15.36 29.83 10.37
C SER A 435 -16.41 28.88 9.82
N THR A 436 -16.74 28.97 8.52
CA THR A 436 -17.74 28.10 7.89
C THR A 436 -17.17 26.70 7.70
N ILE A 437 -15.91 26.60 7.29
CA ILE A 437 -15.20 25.32 7.20
C ILE A 437 -15.18 24.62 8.57
N LYS A 438 -14.86 25.35 9.65
CA LYS A 438 -14.90 24.84 11.03
C LYS A 438 -16.30 24.37 11.43
N SER A 439 -17.34 25.13 11.07
CA SER A 439 -18.74 24.76 11.34
C SER A 439 -19.10 23.44 10.67
N ILE A 440 -18.82 23.31 9.36
CA ILE A 440 -19.06 22.07 8.59
C ILE A 440 -18.27 20.91 9.19
N SER A 441 -16.98 21.12 9.50
CA SER A 441 -16.12 20.13 10.16
C SER A 441 -16.69 19.64 11.49
N ARG A 442 -17.26 20.54 12.31
CA ARG A 442 -17.92 20.18 13.56
C ARG A 442 -19.14 19.29 13.32
N ILE A 443 -20.01 19.66 12.38
CA ILE A 443 -21.20 18.88 12.02
C ILE A 443 -20.81 17.48 11.51
N ILE A 444 -19.74 17.38 10.72
CA ILE A 444 -19.19 16.09 10.28
C ILE A 444 -18.75 15.27 11.51
N GLY A 445 -18.00 15.87 12.43
CA GLY A 445 -17.57 15.22 13.68
C GLY A 445 -18.74 14.68 14.51
N GLU A 446 -19.81 15.45 14.66
CA GLU A 446 -21.02 15.01 15.37
C GLU A 446 -21.71 13.82 14.70
N ASN A 447 -21.77 13.78 13.36
CA ASN A 447 -22.34 12.65 12.65
C ASN A 447 -21.45 11.40 12.75
N VAL A 448 -20.13 11.55 12.68
CA VAL A 448 -19.18 10.43 12.89
C VAL A 448 -19.31 9.90 14.32
N ALA A 449 -19.50 10.76 15.32
CA ALA A 449 -19.80 10.34 16.70
C ALA A 449 -21.06 9.48 16.78
N ARG A 450 -22.15 9.89 16.12
CA ARG A 450 -23.40 9.09 16.05
C ARG A 450 -23.19 7.74 15.39
N LEU A 451 -22.41 7.67 14.30
CA LEU A 451 -22.05 6.39 13.66
C LEU A 451 -21.32 5.49 14.66
N HIS A 452 -20.26 5.99 15.29
CA HIS A 452 -19.43 5.22 16.21
C HIS A 452 -20.18 4.78 17.49
N ASP A 453 -21.09 5.59 18.00
CA ASP A 453 -21.95 5.25 19.14
C ASP A 453 -22.99 4.15 18.82
N CYS A 454 -23.30 3.97 17.54
CA CYS A 454 -24.10 2.88 17.01
C CYS A 454 -23.26 1.66 16.59
N GLY A 455 -21.95 1.68 16.85
CA GLY A 455 -21.03 0.61 16.43
C GLY A 455 -20.82 0.57 14.92
N ILE A 456 -21.13 1.63 14.18
CA ILE A 456 -20.89 1.72 12.73
C ILE A 456 -19.55 2.41 12.51
N ILE A 457 -18.64 1.69 11.85
CA ILE A 457 -17.38 2.21 11.33
C ILE A 457 -17.57 2.42 9.83
N HIS A 458 -17.30 3.62 9.34
CA HIS A 458 -17.50 3.97 7.94
C HIS A 458 -16.41 3.36 7.04
N GLY A 459 -15.15 3.35 7.51
CA GLY A 459 -14.02 2.65 6.88
C GLY A 459 -13.46 3.30 5.61
N ASP A 460 -14.01 4.46 5.20
CA ASP A 460 -13.57 5.26 4.06
C ASP A 460 -14.01 6.72 4.21
N LEU A 461 -13.74 7.31 5.38
CA LEU A 461 -14.09 8.70 5.65
C LEU A 461 -13.20 9.62 4.81
N THR A 462 -13.79 10.24 3.78
CA THR A 462 -13.14 11.25 2.95
C THR A 462 -14.11 12.38 2.65
N THR A 463 -13.58 13.57 2.32
CA THR A 463 -14.42 14.72 1.95
C THR A 463 -15.15 14.55 0.61
N SER A 464 -14.81 13.54 -0.19
CA SER A 464 -15.54 13.21 -1.43
C SER A 464 -16.77 12.32 -1.15
N ASN A 465 -16.78 11.62 -0.01
CA ASN A 465 -17.88 10.74 0.40
C ASN A 465 -18.93 11.46 1.25
N ILE A 466 -18.86 12.79 1.33
CA ILE A 466 -19.76 13.64 2.11
C ILE A 466 -20.25 14.78 1.23
N ILE A 467 -21.56 14.96 1.15
CA ILE A 467 -22.22 16.07 0.45
C ILE A 467 -22.79 17.05 1.47
N LEU A 468 -22.52 18.34 1.29
CA LEU A 468 -23.26 19.40 1.97
C LEU A 468 -24.47 19.76 1.11
N ARG A 469 -25.68 19.66 1.68
CA ARG A 469 -26.92 20.08 1.00
C ARG A 469 -26.94 21.58 0.79
N GLU A 470 -27.77 22.03 -0.15
CA GLU A 470 -27.96 23.45 -0.47
C GLU A 470 -28.50 24.27 0.71
N ASP A 471 -29.06 23.63 1.73
CA ASP A 471 -29.49 24.27 2.98
C ASP A 471 -28.32 24.80 3.82
N GLY A 472 -27.08 24.38 3.53
CA GLY A 472 -25.85 24.85 4.18
C GLY A 472 -25.56 24.23 5.54
N ASP A 473 -26.51 23.48 6.12
CA ASP A 473 -26.44 22.98 7.50
C ASP A 473 -26.48 21.43 7.58
N SER A 474 -26.86 20.75 6.50
CA SER A 474 -27.00 19.29 6.48
C SER A 474 -25.88 18.60 5.70
N VAL A 475 -25.09 17.77 6.39
CA VAL A 475 -24.09 16.88 5.75
C VAL A 475 -24.67 15.48 5.55
N VAL A 476 -24.45 14.92 4.36
CA VAL A 476 -24.96 13.61 3.96
C VAL A 476 -23.80 12.68 3.63
N PHE A 477 -23.77 11.52 4.29
CA PHE A 477 -22.78 10.47 4.01
C PHE A 477 -23.30 9.57 2.90
N ILE A 478 -22.58 9.53 1.78
CA ILE A 478 -23.08 8.91 0.53
C ILE A 478 -22.47 7.55 0.20
N ASP A 479 -21.36 7.14 0.85
CA ASP A 479 -20.68 5.88 0.53
C ASP A 479 -20.30 5.08 1.78
N PHE A 480 -20.96 3.94 2.02
CA PHE A 480 -20.61 3.00 3.10
C PHE A 480 -20.00 1.69 2.56
N GLY A 481 -19.39 1.74 1.37
CA GLY A 481 -18.89 0.56 0.65
C GLY A 481 -17.86 -0.25 1.43
N LEU A 482 -17.07 0.41 2.30
CA LEU A 482 -16.05 -0.22 3.15
C LEU A 482 -16.45 -0.30 4.63
N GLY A 483 -17.68 0.09 4.95
CA GLY A 483 -18.14 0.15 6.33
C GLY A 483 -18.33 -1.22 6.98
N LYS A 484 -18.28 -1.24 8.31
CA LYS A 484 -18.49 -2.44 9.13
C LYS A 484 -19.16 -2.09 10.44
N ILE A 485 -19.66 -3.12 11.12
CA ILE A 485 -20.14 -3.00 12.50
C ILE A 485 -19.00 -3.43 13.43
N SER A 486 -18.55 -2.54 14.32
CA SER A 486 -17.54 -2.79 15.33
C SER A 486 -17.65 -1.78 16.47
N ASP A 487 -17.60 -2.28 17.71
CA ASP A 487 -17.54 -1.46 18.92
C ASP A 487 -16.12 -1.28 19.46
N LEU A 488 -15.11 -1.77 18.73
CA LEU A 488 -13.71 -1.67 19.16
C LEU A 488 -13.21 -0.23 19.05
N ILE A 489 -12.62 0.28 20.14
CA ILE A 489 -12.00 1.61 20.21
C ILE A 489 -10.92 1.79 19.14
N GLU A 490 -10.16 0.72 18.86
CA GLU A 490 -9.12 0.73 17.82
C GLU A 490 -9.71 0.97 16.42
N ASP A 491 -10.83 0.34 16.09
CA ASP A 491 -11.48 0.54 14.79
C ASP A 491 -12.02 1.97 14.64
N LYS A 492 -12.63 2.52 15.71
CA LYS A 492 -13.10 3.91 15.75
C LYS A 492 -11.94 4.91 15.60
N GLY A 493 -10.81 4.64 16.26
CA GLY A 493 -9.60 5.46 16.17
C GLY A 493 -8.97 5.43 14.77
N VAL A 494 -8.91 4.24 14.14
CA VAL A 494 -8.43 4.09 12.76
C VAL A 494 -9.32 4.84 11.77
N ASP A 495 -10.65 4.82 11.93
CA ASP A 495 -11.57 5.52 11.02
C ASP A 495 -11.34 7.04 11.02
N LEU A 496 -11.20 7.64 12.21
CA LEU A 496 -10.87 9.07 12.35
C LEU A 496 -9.47 9.41 11.81
N LEU A 497 -8.50 8.48 11.94
CA LEU A 497 -7.17 8.65 11.37
C LEU A 497 -7.18 8.62 9.84
N VAL A 498 -7.96 7.72 9.24
CA VAL A 498 -8.20 7.70 7.78
C VAL A 498 -8.74 9.06 7.35
N PHE A 499 -9.69 9.62 8.08
CA PHE A 499 -10.24 10.94 7.76
C PHE A 499 -9.20 12.07 7.91
N LYS A 500 -8.40 12.05 8.98
CA LYS A 500 -7.28 12.99 9.18
C LYS A 500 -6.32 13.01 8.00
N LYS A 501 -5.91 11.81 7.54
CA LYS A 501 -5.02 11.64 6.39
C LYS A 501 -5.67 12.16 5.11
N ALA A 502 -6.95 11.85 4.88
CA ALA A 502 -7.69 12.31 3.71
C ALA A 502 -7.78 13.84 3.66
N ILE A 503 -7.99 14.51 4.80
CA ILE A 503 -8.02 15.99 4.87
C ILE A 503 -6.62 16.57 4.64
N ASN A 504 -5.58 16.00 5.26
CA ASN A 504 -4.19 16.43 5.08
C ASN A 504 -3.75 16.36 3.61
N GLY A 505 -4.13 15.31 2.89
CA GLY A 505 -3.78 15.13 1.48
C GLY A 505 -4.45 16.13 0.52
N ILE A 506 -5.50 16.82 0.96
CA ILE A 506 -6.22 17.80 0.14
C ILE A 506 -5.82 19.23 0.53
N HIS A 507 -5.61 19.52 1.82
CA HIS A 507 -5.40 20.88 2.32
C HIS A 507 -4.41 21.01 3.47
N HIS A 508 -3.11 21.11 3.18
CA HIS A 508 -2.10 21.23 4.23
C HIS A 508 -2.27 22.45 5.15
N ASP A 509 -2.79 23.57 4.63
CA ASP A 509 -2.85 24.84 5.38
C ASP A 509 -4.01 24.90 6.39
N ILE A 510 -5.15 24.27 6.08
CA ILE A 510 -6.34 24.25 6.94
C ILE A 510 -6.59 22.90 7.61
N SER A 511 -5.87 21.83 7.22
CA SER A 511 -6.17 20.46 7.68
C SER A 511 -6.14 20.32 9.20
N ARG A 512 -5.20 21.01 9.85
CA ARG A 512 -5.09 21.00 11.31
C ARG A 512 -6.35 21.59 11.94
N GLU A 513 -6.78 22.76 11.49
CA GLU A 513 -7.96 23.42 12.04
C GLU A 513 -9.26 22.67 11.73
N CYS A 514 -9.37 22.09 10.54
CA CYS A 514 -10.49 21.23 10.16
C CYS A 514 -10.57 20.00 11.06
N PHE A 515 -9.45 19.32 11.27
CA PHE A 515 -9.41 18.11 12.08
C PHE A 515 -9.66 18.40 13.56
N ASP A 516 -9.09 19.49 14.09
CA ASP A 516 -9.36 19.94 15.46
C ASP A 516 -10.86 20.21 15.65
N SER A 517 -11.52 20.82 14.66
CA SER A 517 -12.97 21.08 14.68
C SER A 517 -13.81 19.80 14.55
N ILE A 518 -13.34 18.82 13.77
CA ILE A 518 -13.96 17.49 13.71
C ILE A 518 -13.89 16.81 15.07
N ILE A 519 -12.73 16.85 15.74
CA ILE A 519 -12.57 16.28 17.08
C ILE A 519 -13.46 17.02 18.09
N GLU A 520 -13.60 18.34 17.95
CA GLU A 520 -14.54 19.12 18.78
C GLU A 520 -15.99 18.67 18.59
N GLY A 521 -16.45 18.47 17.35
CA GLY A 521 -17.78 17.91 17.07
C GLY A 521 -17.92 16.46 17.55
N TYR A 522 -16.85 15.67 17.41
CA TYR A 522 -16.79 14.28 17.83
C TYR A 522 -16.85 14.11 19.37
N SER A 523 -16.63 15.18 20.14
CA SER A 523 -16.66 15.15 21.61
C SER A 523 -17.98 14.68 22.22
N CYS A 524 -19.06 14.64 21.43
CA CYS A 524 -20.34 14.09 21.85
C CYS A 524 -20.39 12.54 21.88
N ALA A 525 -19.39 11.84 21.34
CA ALA A 525 -19.30 10.37 21.38
C ALA A 525 -19.04 9.84 22.81
N ARG A 526 -19.60 8.67 23.15
CA ARG A 526 -19.47 8.06 24.48
C ARG A 526 -18.02 7.79 24.89
N ASP A 527 -17.21 7.30 23.96
CA ASP A 527 -15.83 6.85 24.20
C ASP A 527 -14.78 7.87 23.71
N CYS A 528 -15.15 9.15 23.51
CA CYS A 528 -14.31 10.13 22.83
C CYS A 528 -12.89 10.23 23.41
N LYS A 529 -12.73 10.25 24.73
CA LYS A 529 -11.41 10.37 25.38
C LYS A 529 -10.50 9.18 25.07
N GLU A 530 -11.05 7.97 25.11
CA GLU A 530 -10.30 6.73 24.86
C GLU A 530 -9.92 6.63 23.37
N ILE A 531 -10.80 7.06 22.48
CA ILE A 531 -10.57 7.08 21.04
C ILE A 531 -9.50 8.12 20.67
N VAL A 532 -9.54 9.34 21.23
CA VAL A 532 -8.52 10.37 20.97
C VAL A 532 -7.15 9.92 21.49
N ALA A 533 -7.08 9.35 22.70
CA ALA A 533 -5.84 8.76 23.21
C ALA A 533 -5.33 7.62 22.31
N LYS A 534 -6.24 6.80 21.77
CA LYS A 534 -5.88 5.73 20.83
C LYS A 534 -5.34 6.29 19.50
N ILE A 535 -5.90 7.38 18.98
CA ILE A 535 -5.39 8.08 17.80
C ILE A 535 -3.94 8.51 18.02
N GLU A 536 -3.65 9.17 19.15
CA GLU A 536 -2.29 9.60 19.51
C GLU A 536 -1.33 8.42 19.66
N GLU A 537 -1.78 7.30 20.25
CA GLU A 537 -1.00 6.08 20.36
C GLU A 537 -0.67 5.50 18.97
N ILE A 538 -1.65 5.43 18.07
CA ILE A 538 -1.46 4.90 16.71
C ILE A 538 -0.53 5.82 15.89
N GLU A 539 -0.66 7.15 16.00
CA GLU A 539 0.27 8.09 15.37
C GLU A 539 1.68 8.01 15.99
N GLY A 540 1.75 7.78 17.30
CA GLY A 540 2.99 7.58 18.04
C GLY A 540 3.72 6.31 17.62
N ARG A 541 2.98 5.24 17.31
CA ARG A 541 3.54 4.06 16.64
C ARG A 541 4.15 4.46 15.29
N GLY A 542 3.44 5.25 14.47
CA GLY A 542 3.99 5.78 13.21
C GLY A 542 5.23 6.68 13.32
N ARG A 543 5.49 7.29 14.50
CA ARG A 543 6.65 8.17 14.76
C ARG A 543 7.82 7.50 15.51
N TYR A 544 7.56 6.40 16.22
CA TYR A 544 8.56 5.70 17.06
C TYR A 544 8.63 4.19 16.83
N THR A 545 7.98 3.65 15.80
CA THR A 545 8.31 2.30 15.32
C THR A 545 9.32 2.38 14.23
#